data_AF-A0ABD0NYP0-F1
#
_entry.id   AF-A0ABD0NYP0-F1
#
_cell.length_a   1.000
_cell.length_b   1.000
_cell.length_c   1.000
_cell.angle_alpha   90.00
_cell.angle_beta   90.00
_cell.angle_gamma   90.00
#
_symmetry.space_group_name_H-M   'P 1'
#
loop_
_entity.id
_entity.type
_entity.pdbx_description
1 polymer ?
#
loop_
_entity_poly.entity_id
_entity_poly.type
_entity_poly.pdbx_seq_one_letter_code
_entity_poly.pdbx_strand_id
1 'polypeptide(L)' 'TVQVPYKGDVENTIRDILGGLRSTCTYVGAAKLKELSRRTTFIRVTQQSSHMFT' A
#
# COMPACT_ATOMS: atom_id res chain seq x y z
N THR A 1 -20.23 20.18 -0.40
CA THR A 1 -19.79 18.85 0.10
C THR A 1 -18.96 18.20 -0.98
N VAL A 2 -17.86 17.52 -0.63
CA VAL A 2 -17.05 16.80 -1.62
C VAL A 2 -17.71 15.45 -1.89
N GLN A 3 -18.07 15.18 -3.14
CA GLN A 3 -18.69 13.92 -3.55
C GLN A 3 -17.62 12.96 -4.05
N VAL A 4 -17.69 11.69 -3.67
CA VAL A 4 -16.73 10.65 -4.05
C VAL A 4 -17.42 9.64 -4.97
N PRO A 5 -16.81 9.25 -6.11
CA PRO A 5 -17.40 8.27 -7.01
C PRO A 5 -17.51 6.90 -6.35
N TYR A 6 -18.60 6.19 -6.67
CA TYR A 6 -18.85 4.84 -6.19
C TYR A 6 -17.85 3.85 -6.82
N LYS A 7 -17.21 3.02 -5.98
CA LYS A 7 -16.17 2.08 -6.39
C LYS A 7 -16.66 0.66 -6.69
N GLY A 8 -17.96 0.40 -6.59
CA GLY A 8 -18.51 -0.94 -6.74
C GLY A 8 -18.50 -1.73 -5.42
N ASP A 9 -18.45 -3.05 -5.54
CA ASP A 9 -18.52 -3.95 -4.39
C ASP A 9 -17.28 -3.87 -3.49
N VAL A 10 -17.53 -3.94 -2.18
CA VAL A 10 -16.51 -3.81 -1.14
C VAL A 10 -15.54 -4.99 -1.15
N GLU A 11 -16.00 -6.18 -1.54
CA GLU A 11 -15.16 -7.39 -1.56
C GLU A 11 -13.92 -7.21 -2.44
N ASN A 12 -14.07 -6.53 -3.58
CA ASN A 12 -12.95 -6.25 -4.49
C ASN A 12 -11.90 -5.35 -3.83
N THR A 13 -12.36 -4.30 -3.16
CA THR A 13 -11.46 -3.36 -2.46
C THR A 13 -10.71 -4.07 -1.33
N ILE A 14 -11.38 -4.95 -0.58
CA ILE A 14 -10.74 -5.72 0.49
C ILE A 14 -9.65 -6.65 -0.08
N ARG A 15 -9.95 -7.33 -1.19
CA ARG A 15 -9.01 -8.25 -1.83
C ARG A 15 -7.74 -7.53 -2.30
N ASP A 16 -7.89 -6.35 -2.88
CA ASP A 16 -6.78 -5.50 -3.32
C ASP A 16 -5.90 -5.07 -2.14
N ILE A 17 -6.52 -4.60 -1.05
CA ILE A 17 -5.80 -4.20 0.18
C ILE A 17 -5.02 -5.39 0.76
N LEU A 18 -5.66 -6.55 0.87
CA LEU A 18 -5.01 -7.76 1.39
C LEU A 18 -3.90 -8.25 0.45
N GLY A 19 -4.04 -8.08 -0.87
CA GLY A 19 -2.99 -8.34 -1.86
C GLY A 19 -1.76 -7.47 -1.64
N GLY A 20 -1.95 -6.16 -1.51
CA GLY A 20 -0.88 -5.19 -1.25
C GLY A 20 -0.19 -5.41 0.10
N LEU A 21 -0.95 -5.81 1.12
CA LEU A 21 -0.38 -6.14 2.43
C LEU A 21 0.52 -7.37 2.36
N ARG A 22 0.09 -8.43 1.66
CA ARG A 22 0.89 -9.66 1.49
C ARG A 22 2.16 -9.40 0.69
N SER A 23 2.09 -8.68 -0.42
CA SER A 23 3.30 -8.35 -1.20
C SER A 23 4.28 -7.52 -0.37
N THR A 24 3.80 -6.55 0.40
CA THR A 24 4.62 -5.76 1.33
C THR A 24 5.32 -6.64 2.37
N CYS A 25 4.59 -7.57 2.99
CA CYS A 25 5.18 -8.53 3.92
C CYS A 25 6.30 -9.36 3.27
N THR A 26 6.14 -9.76 2.00
CA THR A 26 7.18 -10.45 1.24
C THR A 26 8.42 -9.57 1.03
N TYR A 27 8.25 -8.29 0.66
CA TYR A 27 9.38 -7.36 0.48
C TYR A 27 10.20 -7.13 1.74
N VAL A 28 9.53 -7.05 2.89
CA VAL A 28 10.15 -6.84 4.20
C VAL A 28 10.66 -8.15 4.82
N GLY A 29 10.28 -9.30 4.25
CA GLY A 29 10.57 -10.63 4.81
C GLY A 29 9.88 -10.88 6.15
N ALA A 30 8.65 -10.39 6.32
CA ALA A 30 7.83 -10.60 7.52
C ALA A 30 6.82 -11.74 7.29
N ALA A 31 6.85 -12.78 8.12
CA ALA A 31 5.91 -13.90 8.00
C ALA A 31 4.54 -13.58 8.63
N LYS A 32 4.49 -12.62 9.56
CA LYS A 32 3.31 -12.19 10.30
C LYS A 32 3.27 -10.68 10.42
N LEU A 33 2.07 -10.09 10.52
CA LEU A 33 1.90 -8.64 10.68
C LEU A 33 2.59 -8.07 11.92
N LYS A 34 2.67 -8.84 13.00
CA LYS A 34 3.39 -8.44 14.22
C LYS A 34 4.90 -8.27 13.98
N GLU A 35 5.48 -8.94 12.99
CA GLU A 35 6.89 -8.84 12.66
C GLU A 35 7.19 -7.61 11.79
N LEU A 36 6.18 -7.11 11.07
CA LEU A 36 6.33 -6.01 10.11
C LEU A 36 6.85 -4.75 10.81
N SER A 37 6.29 -4.37 11.96
CA SER A 37 6.73 -3.18 12.72
C SER A 37 8.19 -3.24 13.18
N ARG A 38 8.77 -4.44 13.35
CA ARG A 38 10.17 -4.61 13.75
C ARG A 38 11.12 -4.75 12.55
N ARG A 39 10.65 -5.30 11.43
CA ARG A 39 11.49 -5.62 10.26
C ARG A 39 11.48 -4.52 9.19
N THR A 40 10.48 -3.64 9.16
CA THR A 40 10.38 -2.59 8.15
C THR A 40 11.39 -1.47 8.38
N THR A 41 12.14 -1.12 7.34
CA THR A 41 12.99 0.08 7.30
C THR A 41 12.33 1.11 6.40
N PHE A 42 12.02 2.28 6.95
CA PHE A 42 11.51 3.41 6.18
C PHE A 42 12.64 4.32 5.73
N ILE A 43 12.62 4.70 4.46
CA ILE A 43 13.58 5.63 3.87
C ILE A 43 12.82 6.91 3.52
N ARG A 44 13.29 8.06 4.05
CA ARG A 44 12.74 9.37 3.68
C ARG A 44 13.28 9.76 2.32
N VAL A 45 12.39 9.90 1.34
CA VAL A 45 12.73 10.39 -0.01
C VAL A 45 12.56 11.91 -0.04
N THR A 46 13.44 12.61 -0.77
CA THR A 46 13.27 14.03 -1.10
C THR A 46 12.20 14.21 -2.18
N GLN A 47 11.81 15.43 -2.51
CA GLN A 47 10.80 15.65 -3.55
C GLN A 47 11.33 15.18 -4.92
N GLN A 48 10.92 13.99 -5.34
CA GLN A 48 11.17 13.50 -6.69
C GLN A 48 10.14 14.17 -7.60
N SER A 49 10.59 15.00 -8.55
CA SER A 49 9.69 15.62 -9.52
C SER A 49 9.05 14.52 -10.36
N SER A 50 7.78 14.26 -10.09
CA SER A 50 6.96 13.33 -10.87
C SER A 50 6.55 14.04 -12.15
N HIS A 51 7.49 14.22 -13.08
CA HIS A 51 7.15 14.65 -14.44
C HIS A 51 6.42 13.48 -15.11
N MET A 52 5.10 13.45 -14.96
CA MET A 52 4.24 12.62 -15.77
C MET A 52 4.29 13.20 -17.19
N PHE A 53 5.21 12.70 -18.02
CA PHE A 53 5.20 12.97 -19.45
C PHE A 53 4.02 12.17 -20.02
N THR A 54 2.96 12.90 -20.42
CA THR A 54 1.75 12.34 -21.02
C THR A 54 1.99 12.06 -22.50
#